data_AF-A0A9N9RIA0-F1
#
_entry.id   AF-A0A9N9RIA0-F1
#
_cell.length_a   1.000
_cell.length_b   1.000
_cell.length_c   1.000
_cell.angle_alpha   90.00
_cell.angle_beta   90.00
_cell.angle_gamma   90.00
#
_symmetry.space_group_name_H-M   'P 1'
#
loop_
_entity.id
_entity.type
_entity.pdbx_description
1 polymer ?
#
loop_
_entity_poly.entity_id
_entity_poly.type
_entity_poly.pdbx_seq_one_letter_code
_entity_poly.pdbx_strand_id
1 'polypeptide(L)'
;MKDIIILYKLQIQLSILESYVKCCETSIRKGFQTVNMVSYNSFKEIWLSWYNCRVCIGHPEQASLVEFVAADRDSHNKIGYIKFNKPGIDNAVEWNFEVSPYCAIPLQSRQIEGGKLHWVHMTSDKLPPDALIGGFDNEPTYIARAYHNNSICPGRFIPSQRVALIPWGFHEHRKQHFEILCGYDAVWVQTSGNDIPLNAFVAGSSEVGGEPLYIGRAMIDSKLLTGKVHVLYKTCYLPYAGKEIEVNSYEVLVSPCVPLHGYI
;
A
#
# COMPACT_ATOMS: atom_id res chain seq x y z
N MET A 1 -6.52 5.52 -11.76
CA MET A 1 -7.08 6.54 -10.85
C MET A 1 -6.95 5.99 -9.43
N LYS A 2 -5.97 6.49 -8.67
CA LYS A 2 -5.90 6.47 -7.20
C LYS A 2 -6.31 5.17 -6.47
N ASP A 3 -5.41 4.20 -6.39
CA ASP A 3 -5.46 3.18 -5.32
C ASP A 3 -4.88 3.79 -4.04
N ILE A 4 -5.64 4.70 -3.44
CA ILE A 4 -5.29 5.29 -2.16
C ILE A 4 -5.61 4.28 -1.08
N ILE A 5 -4.57 3.72 -0.46
CA ILE A 5 -4.67 3.12 0.85
C ILE A 5 -4.87 4.28 1.84
N ILE A 6 -6.12 4.52 2.24
CA ILE A 6 -6.35 5.39 3.40
C ILE A 6 -6.41 4.49 4.63
N LEU A 7 -5.39 4.60 5.47
CA LEU A 7 -5.36 4.02 6.80
C LEU A 7 -5.87 5.09 7.74
N TYR A 8 -7.10 4.92 8.21
CA TYR A 8 -7.55 5.72 9.35
C TYR A 8 -7.24 4.96 10.62
N LYS A 9 -6.58 5.66 11.54
CA LYS A 9 -6.55 5.28 12.95
C LYS A 9 -7.88 5.72 13.55
N LEU A 10 -8.65 4.78 14.06
CA LEU A 10 -9.99 5.04 14.60
C LEU A 10 -10.02 4.55 16.05
N GLN A 11 -10.55 5.37 16.95
CA GLN A 11 -10.84 4.96 18.32
C GLN A 11 -12.34 4.82 18.50
N ILE A 12 -12.77 3.67 19.02
CA ILE A 12 -14.18 3.37 19.26
C ILE A 12 -14.36 2.97 20.71
N GLN A 13 -15.32 3.59 21.38
CA GLN A 13 -15.84 3.10 22.66
C GLN A 13 -17.20 2.46 22.41
N LEU A 14 -17.25 1.13 22.47
CA LEU A 14 -18.47 0.37 22.23
C LEU A 14 -19.14 0.00 23.55
N SER A 15 -20.42 0.32 23.67
CA SER A 15 -21.27 -0.08 24.79
C SER A 15 -22.01 -1.40 24.57
N ILE A 16 -21.99 -1.99 23.36
CA ILE A 16 -22.62 -3.30 23.07
C ILE A 16 -21.85 -4.11 22.00
N LEU A 17 -22.18 -5.41 21.92
CA LEU A 17 -21.51 -6.46 21.13
C LEU A 17 -21.79 -6.43 19.62
N GLU A 18 -22.69 -5.58 19.10
CA GLU A 18 -23.10 -5.61 17.69
C GLU A 18 -23.02 -4.23 17.02
N SER A 19 -22.19 -4.13 15.98
CA SER A 19 -22.02 -2.95 15.14
C SER A 19 -21.96 -3.34 13.66
N TYR A 20 -22.38 -2.44 12.76
CA TYR A 20 -22.31 -2.72 11.32
C TYR A 20 -21.84 -1.54 10.48
N VAL A 21 -21.13 -1.86 9.40
CA VAL A 21 -20.53 -0.91 8.47
C VAL A 21 -21.21 -1.02 7.11
N LYS A 22 -21.54 0.11 6.50
CA LYS A 22 -22.10 0.22 5.15
C LYS A 22 -21.21 1.12 4.29
N CYS A 23 -20.95 0.73 3.05
CA CYS A 23 -20.22 1.52 2.05
C CYS A 23 -21.10 1.79 0.81
N CYS A 24 -20.81 2.85 0.05
CA CYS A 24 -21.66 3.37 -1.04
C CYS A 24 -21.83 2.41 -2.25
N GLU A 25 -23.02 2.48 -2.88
CA GLU A 25 -23.54 1.88 -4.13
C GLU A 25 -23.37 0.38 -4.44
N THR A 26 -22.55 -0.36 -3.71
CA THR A 26 -22.76 -1.81 -3.57
C THR A 26 -23.43 -2.01 -2.23
N SER A 27 -24.65 -2.56 -2.22
CA SER A 27 -25.45 -2.73 -1.00
C SER A 27 -24.86 -3.83 -0.09
N ILE A 28 -23.65 -3.61 0.43
CA ILE A 28 -22.99 -4.50 1.38
C ILE A 28 -23.61 -4.23 2.75
N ARG A 29 -24.48 -5.14 3.19
CA ARG A 29 -24.99 -5.20 4.57
C ARG A 29 -24.34 -6.38 5.26
N LYS A 30 -23.22 -6.15 5.94
CA LYS A 30 -22.59 -7.18 6.77
C LYS A 30 -22.29 -6.59 8.14
N GLY A 31 -22.96 -7.12 9.17
CA GLY A 31 -22.67 -6.80 10.56
C GLY A 31 -21.55 -7.69 11.08
N PHE A 32 -20.88 -7.23 12.13
CA PHE A 32 -19.94 -8.06 12.87
C PHE A 32 -20.21 -7.93 14.37
N GLN A 33 -19.99 -9.02 15.08
CA GLN A 33 -20.02 -9.01 16.53
C GLN A 33 -18.66 -8.56 17.05
N THR A 34 -18.66 -7.49 17.85
CA THR A 34 -17.49 -6.90 18.49
C THR A 34 -17.19 -7.60 19.81
N VAL A 35 -17.17 -8.94 19.80
CA VAL A 35 -16.83 -9.74 20.98
C VAL A 35 -15.39 -9.39 21.37
N ASN A 36 -15.20 -8.87 22.58
CA ASN A 36 -13.94 -8.34 23.15
C ASN A 36 -13.51 -6.92 22.73
N MET A 37 -14.28 -6.17 21.94
CA MET A 37 -14.02 -4.73 21.71
C MET A 37 -14.87 -3.82 22.61
N VAL A 38 -15.75 -4.43 23.42
CA VAL A 38 -16.65 -3.71 24.35
C VAL A 38 -15.88 -3.35 25.60
N SER A 39 -15.62 -2.07 25.78
CA SER A 39 -15.20 -1.51 27.08
C SER A 39 -16.03 -0.26 27.33
N TYR A 40 -16.87 -0.32 28.36
CA TYR A 40 -17.70 0.82 28.76
C TYR A 40 -16.88 2.04 29.19
N ASN A 41 -15.60 1.86 29.54
CA ASN A 41 -14.76 2.88 30.17
C ASN A 41 -13.46 3.18 29.41
N SER A 42 -13.24 2.60 28.22
CA SER A 42 -12.02 2.87 27.44
C SER A 42 -12.26 2.81 25.94
N PHE A 43 -11.64 3.73 25.22
CA PHE A 43 -11.54 3.67 23.77
C PHE A 43 -10.63 2.51 23.36
N LYS A 44 -11.05 1.79 22.31
CA LYS A 44 -10.25 0.76 21.65
C LYS A 44 -9.83 1.25 20.28
N GLU A 45 -8.57 1.04 19.95
CA GLU A 45 -8.01 1.40 18.65
C GLU A 45 -8.36 0.32 17.64
N ILE A 46 -8.79 0.74 16.45
CA ILE A 46 -8.95 -0.10 15.28
C ILE A 46 -8.32 0.59 14.07
N TRP A 47 -7.94 -0.20 13.09
CA TRP A 47 -7.57 0.28 11.77
C TRP A 47 -8.65 -0.07 10.76
N LEU A 48 -8.81 0.80 9.77
CA LEU A 48 -9.63 0.60 8.59
C LEU A 48 -8.73 0.73 7.37
N SER A 49 -8.80 -0.22 6.45
CA SER A 49 -8.12 -0.14 5.15
C SER A 49 -9.07 -0.46 4.01
N TRP A 50 -8.73 0.02 2.83
CA TRP A 50 -9.42 -0.35 1.59
C TRP A 50 -8.41 -0.54 0.47
N TYR A 51 -8.43 -1.72 -0.15
CA TYR A 51 -7.53 -2.11 -1.24
C TYR A 51 -8.18 -3.22 -2.06
N ASN A 52 -7.93 -3.28 -3.38
CA ASN A 52 -8.41 -4.38 -4.25
C ASN A 52 -9.90 -4.74 -4.05
N CYS A 53 -10.77 -3.73 -4.03
CA CYS A 53 -12.21 -3.89 -3.79
C CYS A 53 -12.55 -4.51 -2.41
N ARG A 54 -11.60 -4.55 -1.47
CA ARG A 54 -11.76 -5.10 -0.12
C ARG A 54 -11.68 -4.00 0.90
N VAL A 55 -12.70 -3.85 1.72
CA VAL A 55 -12.63 -3.03 2.95
C VAL A 55 -12.28 -3.98 4.08
N CYS A 56 -11.25 -3.63 4.87
CA CYS A 56 -10.82 -4.43 6.01
C CYS A 56 -10.86 -3.58 7.27
N ILE A 57 -11.32 -4.19 8.36
CA ILE A 57 -11.31 -3.60 9.70
C ILE A 57 -10.57 -4.55 10.62
N GLY A 58 -9.65 -4.04 11.44
CA GLY A 58 -8.88 -4.86 12.37
C GLY A 58 -8.45 -4.13 13.63
N HIS A 59 -7.96 -4.90 14.60
CA HIS A 59 -7.31 -4.37 15.81
C HIS A 59 -5.80 -4.29 15.56
N PRO A 60 -5.05 -3.32 16.11
CA PRO A 60 -3.60 -3.24 15.93
C PRO A 60 -2.84 -4.50 16.39
N GLU A 61 -3.37 -5.18 17.42
CA GLU A 61 -2.72 -6.35 18.03
C GLU A 61 -3.30 -7.71 17.58
N GLN A 62 -4.29 -7.74 16.67
CA GLN A 62 -4.90 -8.97 16.15
C GLN A 62 -5.09 -8.91 14.62
N ALA A 63 -5.12 -10.08 13.95
CA ALA A 63 -5.41 -10.17 12.51
C ALA A 63 -6.81 -9.61 12.17
N SER A 64 -7.03 -9.25 10.90
CA SER A 64 -8.25 -8.61 10.37
C SER A 64 -9.54 -9.19 10.99
N LEU A 65 -10.32 -8.32 11.63
CA LEU A 65 -11.56 -8.69 12.30
C LEU A 65 -12.68 -8.93 11.30
N VAL A 66 -12.70 -8.15 10.21
CA VAL A 66 -13.70 -8.26 9.16
C VAL A 66 -13.11 -7.89 7.81
N GLU A 67 -13.45 -8.68 6.80
CA GLU A 67 -13.18 -8.38 5.40
C GLU A 67 -14.51 -8.29 4.62
N PHE A 68 -14.66 -7.20 3.86
CA PHE A 68 -15.78 -6.96 2.97
C PHE A 68 -15.26 -6.92 1.52
N VAL A 69 -15.74 -7.80 0.65
CA VAL A 69 -15.42 -7.77 -0.79
C VAL A 69 -16.55 -7.04 -1.51
N ALA A 70 -16.22 -5.99 -2.27
CA ALA A 70 -17.20 -5.31 -3.12
C ALA A 70 -17.65 -6.24 -4.25
N ALA A 71 -18.97 -6.30 -4.47
CA ALA A 71 -19.58 -7.22 -5.42
C ALA A 71 -19.32 -6.83 -6.89
N ASP A 72 -19.03 -5.55 -7.13
CA ASP A 72 -18.87 -5.00 -8.47
C ASP A 72 -17.39 -4.70 -8.73
N ARG A 73 -16.76 -5.54 -9.57
CA ARG A 73 -15.36 -5.38 -10.02
C ARG A 73 -15.22 -4.33 -11.11
N ASP A 74 -16.32 -3.94 -11.76
CA ASP A 74 -16.34 -3.05 -12.93
C ASP A 74 -16.61 -1.59 -12.51
N SER A 75 -17.25 -1.39 -11.36
CA SER A 75 -17.28 -0.07 -10.72
C SER A 75 -15.88 0.25 -10.19
N HIS A 76 -15.12 1.07 -10.91
CA HIS A 76 -13.85 1.60 -10.45
C HIS A 76 -14.00 2.32 -9.11
N ASN A 77 -13.87 1.56 -8.02
CA ASN A 77 -13.37 1.95 -6.71
C ASN A 77 -13.67 3.41 -6.35
N LYS A 78 -14.95 3.73 -6.13
CA LYS A 78 -15.36 4.98 -5.50
C LYS A 78 -16.11 4.65 -4.21
N ILE A 79 -15.37 4.56 -3.11
CA ILE A 79 -15.98 4.64 -1.79
C ILE A 79 -16.46 6.09 -1.59
N GLY A 80 -17.75 6.32 -1.76
CA GLY A 80 -18.36 7.62 -1.48
C GLY A 80 -18.38 7.93 0.02
N TYR A 81 -18.82 6.97 0.84
CA TYR A 81 -18.86 7.10 2.30
C TYR A 81 -18.77 5.73 2.96
N ILE A 82 -18.36 5.72 4.22
CA ILE A 82 -18.44 4.58 5.14
C ILE A 82 -19.33 5.00 6.30
N LYS A 83 -20.44 4.29 6.50
CA LYS A 83 -21.42 4.57 7.56
C LYS A 83 -21.38 3.46 8.61
N PHE A 84 -21.00 3.84 9.81
CA PHE A 84 -21.18 3.02 11.01
C PHE A 84 -22.62 3.18 11.50
N ASN A 85 -23.26 2.07 11.85
CA ASN A 85 -24.62 2.10 12.37
C ASN A 85 -24.73 1.14 13.55
N LYS A 86 -25.65 1.45 14.46
CA LYS A 86 -26.04 0.61 15.60
C LYS A 86 -27.52 0.20 15.49
N PRO A 87 -27.91 -1.02 15.88
CA PRO A 87 -29.32 -1.33 16.12
C PRO A 87 -29.74 -0.82 17.51
N GLY A 88 -30.92 -0.21 17.64
CA GLY A 88 -31.54 0.15 18.94
C GLY A 88 -31.59 1.65 19.29
N ILE A 89 -32.59 2.02 20.11
CA ILE A 89 -33.05 3.39 20.32
C ILE A 89 -32.17 4.19 21.31
N ASP A 90 -31.51 3.57 22.29
CA ASP A 90 -31.16 4.34 23.51
C ASP A 90 -29.82 4.03 24.20
N ASN A 91 -28.71 4.03 23.46
CA ASN A 91 -27.36 4.03 24.05
C ASN A 91 -26.41 4.82 23.14
N ALA A 92 -25.63 5.73 23.74
CA ALA A 92 -24.62 6.53 23.05
C ALA A 92 -23.42 5.66 22.68
N VAL A 93 -22.94 5.79 21.43
CA VAL A 93 -21.64 5.29 21.00
C VAL A 93 -20.79 6.52 20.76
N GLU A 94 -19.69 6.63 21.49
CA GLU A 94 -18.72 7.70 21.28
C GLU A 94 -17.64 7.23 20.31
N TRP A 95 -17.56 7.93 19.19
CA TRP A 95 -16.53 7.74 18.19
C TRP A 95 -15.51 8.85 18.37
N ASN A 96 -14.28 8.49 18.74
CA ASN A 96 -13.18 9.44 18.67
C ASN A 96 -12.47 9.23 17.34
N PHE A 97 -12.83 10.08 16.38
CA PHE A 97 -12.06 10.20 15.16
C PHE A 97 -10.84 11.04 15.52
N GLU A 98 -9.70 10.39 15.76
CA GLU A 98 -8.41 11.06 15.65
C GLU A 98 -8.21 11.39 14.16
N VAL A 99 -8.88 12.45 13.71
CA VAL A 99 -8.55 13.08 12.44
C VAL A 99 -7.06 13.39 12.54
N SER A 100 -6.29 13.04 11.50
CA SER A 100 -4.88 13.44 11.42
C SER A 100 -4.77 14.89 11.90
N PRO A 101 -3.95 15.19 12.92
CA PRO A 101 -3.86 16.54 13.44
C PRO A 101 -3.43 17.41 12.25
N TYR A 102 -4.35 18.27 11.80
CA TYR A 102 -4.37 19.11 10.58
C TYR A 102 -5.28 18.63 9.43
N CYS A 103 -6.43 19.31 9.32
CA CYS A 103 -7.01 19.67 8.02
C CYS A 103 -7.61 21.08 8.10
N ALA A 104 -6.86 22.09 7.65
CA ALA A 104 -7.36 23.45 7.48
C ALA A 104 -6.62 24.12 6.31
N ILE A 105 -7.13 23.84 5.12
CA ILE A 105 -7.07 24.53 3.82
C ILE A 105 -7.48 23.42 2.83
N PRO A 106 -8.53 23.57 2.01
CA PRO A 106 -8.71 22.67 0.87
C PRO A 106 -7.39 22.71 0.12
N LEU A 107 -6.66 21.59 0.05
CA LEU A 107 -5.46 21.53 -0.77
C LEU A 107 -5.89 22.12 -2.11
N GLN A 108 -5.39 23.32 -2.42
CA GLN A 108 -5.51 23.83 -3.77
C GLN A 108 -5.01 22.66 -4.59
N SER A 109 -5.85 22.15 -5.49
CA SER A 109 -5.38 21.20 -6.48
C SER A 109 -4.27 21.96 -7.19
N ARG A 110 -3.02 21.78 -6.73
CA ARG A 110 -1.85 22.30 -7.42
C ARG A 110 -2.04 21.72 -8.80
N GLN A 111 -2.19 22.58 -9.79
CA GLN A 111 -1.93 22.12 -11.15
C GLN A 111 -0.49 21.69 -11.10
N ILE A 112 -0.31 20.37 -11.10
CA ILE A 112 1.00 19.84 -10.85
C ILE A 112 1.76 19.90 -12.17
N GLU A 113 2.53 20.96 -12.35
CA GLU A 113 3.53 21.03 -13.41
C GLU A 113 4.83 20.36 -12.90
N GLY A 114 5.34 19.39 -13.66
CA GLY A 114 6.34 18.43 -13.15
C GLY A 114 5.70 17.24 -12.44
N GLY A 115 6.46 16.20 -12.10
CA GLY A 115 5.93 14.97 -11.46
C GLY A 115 6.65 13.66 -11.76
N LYS A 116 7.64 13.77 -12.65
CA LYS A 116 8.49 12.68 -13.06
C LYS A 116 9.11 11.98 -11.86
N LEU A 117 8.99 10.67 -11.87
CA LEU A 117 9.64 9.79 -10.93
C LEU A 117 11.16 9.99 -10.94
N HIS A 118 11.74 10.12 -9.76
CA HIS A 118 13.18 10.29 -9.58
C HIS A 118 13.64 9.63 -8.27
N TRP A 119 14.92 9.27 -8.22
CA TRP A 119 15.53 8.60 -7.08
C TRP A 119 16.29 9.59 -6.22
N VAL A 120 16.06 9.56 -4.91
CA VAL A 120 16.73 10.41 -3.93
C VAL A 120 17.53 9.55 -2.97
N HIS A 121 18.83 9.81 -2.85
CA HIS A 121 19.66 9.12 -1.87
C HIS A 121 19.26 9.51 -0.45
N MET A 122 19.04 8.52 0.42
CA MET A 122 18.72 8.78 1.81
C MET A 122 19.99 9.15 2.59
N THR A 123 20.21 10.46 2.75
CA THR A 123 21.33 11.04 3.52
C THR A 123 20.90 11.52 4.90
N SER A 124 19.60 11.67 5.14
CA SER A 124 19.03 12.18 6.39
C SER A 124 17.98 11.22 6.94
N ASP A 125 17.71 11.34 8.23
CA ASP A 125 16.63 10.60 8.90
C ASP A 125 15.22 11.02 8.44
N LYS A 126 15.09 12.10 7.66
CA LYS A 126 13.82 12.61 7.16
C LYS A 126 13.55 12.09 5.75
N LEU A 127 12.37 11.50 5.57
CA LEU A 127 11.86 11.14 4.26
C LEU A 127 11.68 12.39 3.37
N PRO A 128 11.99 12.30 2.06
CA PRO A 128 11.64 13.33 1.10
C PRO A 128 10.13 13.63 1.13
N PRO A 129 9.71 14.91 0.99
CA PRO A 129 8.29 15.29 1.06
C PRO A 129 7.39 14.61 0.03
N ASP A 130 7.95 14.17 -1.09
CA ASP A 130 7.26 13.54 -2.22
C ASP A 130 7.65 12.05 -2.39
N ALA A 131 8.13 11.42 -1.32
CA ALA A 131 8.42 9.99 -1.29
C ALA A 131 7.16 9.16 -1.62
N LEU A 132 7.30 8.23 -2.58
CA LEU A 132 6.20 7.44 -3.09
C LEU A 132 5.93 6.23 -2.20
N ILE A 133 4.70 6.14 -1.68
CA ILE A 133 4.23 4.98 -0.90
C ILE A 133 4.09 3.78 -1.86
N GLY A 134 4.82 2.71 -1.54
CA GLY A 134 4.83 1.46 -2.30
C GLY A 134 3.82 0.43 -1.78
N GLY A 135 3.57 0.45 -0.47
CA GLY A 135 2.71 -0.53 0.18
C GLY A 135 2.55 -0.30 1.68
N PHE A 136 2.18 -1.35 2.41
CA PHE A 136 1.87 -1.28 3.84
C PHE A 136 2.31 -2.56 4.57
N ASP A 137 3.07 -2.40 5.64
CA ASP A 137 3.50 -3.47 6.56
C ASP A 137 3.46 -2.93 7.99
N ASN A 138 2.28 -2.97 8.63
CA ASN A 138 1.95 -2.32 9.91
C ASN A 138 2.09 -0.78 9.93
N GLU A 139 2.88 -0.21 9.02
CA GLU A 139 3.02 1.19 8.70
C GLU A 139 3.14 1.38 7.17
N PRO A 140 2.93 2.60 6.64
CA PRO A 140 3.21 2.90 5.24
C PRO A 140 4.67 2.62 4.90
N THR A 141 4.90 1.85 3.84
CA THR A 141 6.24 1.56 3.33
C THR A 141 6.47 2.27 2.01
N TYR A 142 7.71 2.71 1.81
CA TYR A 142 8.10 3.52 0.65
C TYR A 142 8.90 2.69 -0.33
N ILE A 143 8.84 3.04 -1.61
CA ILE A 143 9.61 2.33 -2.62
C ILE A 143 11.07 2.72 -2.48
N ALA A 144 11.92 1.71 -2.29
CA ALA A 144 13.35 1.89 -2.18
C ALA A 144 14.07 1.09 -3.26
N ARG A 145 15.32 1.44 -3.55
CA ARG A 145 16.26 0.56 -4.25
C ARG A 145 17.63 0.62 -3.61
N ALA A 146 18.37 -0.47 -3.71
CA ALA A 146 19.72 -0.54 -3.16
C ALA A 146 20.61 -1.44 -4.00
N TYR A 147 21.90 -1.15 -3.96
CA TYR A 147 22.91 -1.99 -4.58
C TYR A 147 23.16 -3.27 -3.77
N HIS A 148 23.22 -4.42 -4.46
CA HIS A 148 23.56 -5.71 -3.88
C HIS A 148 24.09 -6.65 -4.98
N ASN A 149 25.28 -7.22 -4.81
CA ASN A 149 25.89 -8.20 -5.71
C ASN A 149 25.79 -7.84 -7.21
N ASN A 150 26.28 -6.66 -7.61
CA ASN A 150 26.22 -6.14 -8.98
C ASN A 150 24.81 -5.87 -9.53
N SER A 151 23.81 -5.84 -8.66
CA SER A 151 22.41 -5.56 -8.98
C SER A 151 21.96 -4.29 -8.28
N ILE A 152 21.12 -3.48 -8.94
CA ILE A 152 20.36 -2.40 -8.30
C ILE A 152 18.95 -2.94 -8.10
N CYS A 153 18.65 -3.40 -6.88
CA CYS A 153 17.42 -4.11 -6.57
C CYS A 153 16.38 -3.16 -5.96
N PRO A 154 15.18 -3.04 -6.56
CA PRO A 154 14.05 -2.38 -5.92
C PRO A 154 13.45 -3.25 -4.80
N GLY A 155 12.86 -2.58 -3.82
CA GLY A 155 12.34 -3.15 -2.58
C GLY A 155 11.49 -2.12 -1.84
N ARG A 156 11.44 -2.27 -0.51
CA ARG A 156 10.63 -1.40 0.37
C ARG A 156 11.46 -0.82 1.51
N PHE A 157 11.17 0.41 1.89
CA PHE A 157 11.69 1.08 3.06
C PHE A 157 10.65 1.10 4.18
N ILE A 158 11.08 0.74 5.39
CA ILE A 158 10.27 0.74 6.61
C ILE A 158 10.73 1.90 7.51
N PRO A 159 9.92 2.96 7.67
CA PRO A 159 10.32 4.15 8.43
C PRO A 159 10.71 3.87 9.89
N SER A 160 9.91 3.11 10.64
CA SER A 160 10.20 2.83 12.06
C SER A 160 11.52 2.09 12.27
N GLN A 161 11.90 1.23 11.32
CA GLN A 161 13.13 0.44 11.37
C GLN A 161 14.32 1.10 10.68
N ARG A 162 14.07 2.18 9.91
CA ARG A 162 15.07 2.90 9.11
C ARG A 162 15.90 1.97 8.22
N VAL A 163 15.23 1.01 7.56
CA VAL A 163 15.90 0.01 6.74
C VAL A 163 15.18 -0.17 5.42
N ALA A 164 15.95 -0.30 4.34
CA ALA A 164 15.44 -0.81 3.07
C ALA A 164 15.62 -2.33 3.03
N LEU A 165 14.56 -3.04 2.68
CA LEU A 165 14.55 -4.48 2.47
C LEU A 165 14.49 -4.73 0.97
N ILE A 166 15.44 -5.51 0.45
CA ILE A 166 15.48 -5.92 -0.96
C ILE A 166 15.48 -7.45 -1.09
N PRO A 167 14.84 -7.99 -2.14
CA PRO A 167 14.88 -9.42 -2.44
C PRO A 167 16.10 -9.75 -3.34
N TRP A 168 16.93 -10.72 -2.93
CA TRP A 168 18.00 -11.25 -3.79
C TRP A 168 18.46 -12.65 -3.36
N GLY A 169 18.61 -13.56 -4.33
CA GLY A 169 19.24 -14.87 -4.14
C GLY A 169 18.55 -15.70 -3.07
N PHE A 170 17.22 -15.81 -3.12
CA PHE A 170 16.36 -16.54 -2.18
C PHE A 170 16.21 -15.89 -0.79
N HIS A 171 16.86 -14.75 -0.55
CA HIS A 171 16.89 -14.10 0.77
C HIS A 171 16.42 -12.64 0.72
N GLU A 172 15.89 -12.19 1.85
CA GLU A 172 15.68 -10.77 2.12
C GLU A 172 16.97 -10.15 2.66
N HIS A 173 17.35 -8.97 2.14
CA HIS A 173 18.55 -8.26 2.57
C HIS A 173 18.21 -6.89 3.14
N ARG A 174 18.75 -6.61 4.32
CA ARG A 174 18.67 -5.31 5.00
C ARG A 174 19.75 -4.36 4.47
N LYS A 175 19.36 -3.16 4.07
CA LYS A 175 20.24 -2.16 3.44
C LYS A 175 20.16 -0.82 4.19
N GLN A 176 21.33 -0.29 4.51
CA GLN A 176 21.52 1.03 5.14
C GLN A 176 21.77 2.15 4.13
N HIS A 177 22.33 1.81 2.97
CA HIS A 177 22.53 2.73 1.85
C HIS A 177 21.55 2.37 0.75
N PHE A 178 20.63 3.29 0.45
CA PHE A 178 19.55 3.09 -0.49
C PHE A 178 19.04 4.44 -1.02
N GLU A 179 18.27 4.38 -2.09
CA GLU A 179 17.55 5.52 -2.64
C GLU A 179 16.04 5.30 -2.46
N ILE A 180 15.29 6.38 -2.28
CA ILE A 180 13.83 6.41 -2.22
C ILE A 180 13.28 6.96 -3.53
N LEU A 181 12.24 6.30 -4.05
CA LEU A 181 11.52 6.80 -5.22
C LEU A 181 10.60 7.94 -4.81
N CYS A 182 10.71 9.07 -5.50
CA CYS A 182 9.96 10.28 -5.26
C CYS A 182 9.19 10.70 -6.53
N GLY A 183 8.10 11.45 -6.35
CA GLY A 183 7.20 11.90 -7.42
C GLY A 183 5.83 11.21 -7.39
N TYR A 184 4.97 11.56 -8.35
CA TYR A 184 3.56 11.14 -8.39
C TYR A 184 3.07 10.71 -9.78
N ASP A 185 3.91 10.80 -10.81
CA ASP A 185 3.58 10.31 -12.17
C ASP A 185 3.75 8.79 -12.24
N ALA A 186 2.96 8.06 -11.45
CA ALA A 186 2.98 6.62 -11.39
C ALA A 186 1.58 6.03 -11.29
N VAL A 187 1.39 4.89 -11.93
CA VAL A 187 0.17 4.08 -11.85
C VAL A 187 0.58 2.63 -11.59
N TRP A 188 -0.19 1.94 -10.76
CA TRP A 188 -0.05 0.50 -10.58
C TRP A 188 -0.97 -0.21 -11.56
N VAL A 189 -0.42 -1.19 -12.29
CA VAL A 189 -1.17 -1.97 -13.29
C VAL A 189 -1.09 -3.43 -12.90
N GLN A 190 -2.25 -4.08 -12.75
CA GLN A 190 -2.32 -5.51 -12.51
C GLN A 190 -1.72 -6.27 -13.69
N THR A 191 -0.82 -7.20 -13.42
CA THR A 191 -0.17 -8.05 -14.41
C THR A 191 0.06 -9.46 -13.83
N SER A 192 0.52 -10.37 -14.69
CA SER A 192 0.97 -11.68 -14.27
C SER A 192 2.10 -12.19 -15.17
N GLY A 193 3.01 -12.96 -14.58
CA GLY A 193 4.12 -13.59 -15.29
C GLY A 193 4.95 -12.58 -16.08
N ASN A 194 4.81 -12.64 -17.41
CA ASN A 194 5.60 -11.90 -18.39
C ASN A 194 4.91 -10.70 -19.05
N ASP A 195 3.68 -10.39 -18.66
CA ASP A 195 2.88 -9.36 -19.32
C ASP A 195 3.25 -7.96 -18.81
N ILE A 196 4.52 -7.58 -18.95
CA ILE A 196 5.05 -6.31 -18.46
C ILE A 196 4.69 -5.21 -19.46
N PRO A 197 3.94 -4.17 -19.06
CA PRO A 197 3.62 -3.05 -19.92
C PRO A 197 4.87 -2.34 -20.44
N LEU A 198 4.85 -1.89 -21.69
CA LEU A 198 5.98 -1.15 -22.30
C LEU A 198 6.38 0.11 -21.54
N ASN A 199 5.45 0.69 -20.78
CA ASN A 199 5.68 1.87 -19.96
C ASN A 199 5.98 1.55 -18.48
N ALA A 200 6.34 0.31 -18.17
CA ALA A 200 6.81 -0.08 -16.84
C ALA A 200 8.06 0.73 -16.46
N PHE A 201 8.08 1.23 -15.23
CA PHE A 201 9.15 2.09 -14.76
C PHE A 201 10.39 1.26 -14.43
N VAL A 202 11.47 1.47 -15.20
CA VAL A 202 12.77 0.84 -14.94
C VAL A 202 13.35 1.38 -13.64
N ALA A 203 13.51 0.49 -12.66
CA ALA A 203 13.86 0.85 -11.30
C ALA A 203 15.30 0.46 -10.92
N GLY A 204 15.89 -0.46 -11.67
CA GLY A 204 17.25 -0.91 -11.45
C GLY A 204 17.73 -1.85 -12.55
N SER A 205 18.79 -2.58 -12.26
CA SER A 205 19.48 -3.45 -13.22
C SER A 205 19.93 -4.74 -12.53
N SER A 206 19.81 -5.86 -13.24
CA SER A 206 20.23 -7.18 -12.81
C SER A 206 21.74 -7.37 -12.93
N GLU A 207 22.30 -8.24 -12.09
CA GLU A 207 23.66 -8.75 -12.23
C GLU A 207 23.87 -9.56 -13.51
N VAL A 208 22.79 -10.06 -14.11
CA VAL A 208 22.79 -10.79 -15.37
C VAL A 208 22.69 -9.78 -16.50
N GLY A 209 23.82 -9.42 -17.12
CA GLY A 209 23.86 -8.59 -18.32
C GLY A 209 23.36 -7.14 -18.15
N GLY A 210 23.10 -6.68 -16.91
CA GLY A 210 22.54 -5.35 -16.68
C GLY A 210 21.05 -5.23 -17.01
N GLU A 211 20.34 -6.35 -17.15
CA GLU A 211 18.94 -6.39 -17.57
C GLU A 211 18.04 -5.52 -16.68
N PRO A 212 17.06 -4.80 -17.24
CA PRO A 212 16.22 -3.90 -16.46
C PRO A 212 15.37 -4.67 -15.43
N LEU A 213 15.34 -4.14 -14.22
CA LEU A 213 14.44 -4.57 -13.15
C LEU A 213 13.35 -3.53 -12.94
N TYR A 214 12.14 -3.99 -12.67
CA TYR A 214 10.96 -3.14 -12.46
C TYR A 214 10.45 -3.28 -11.02
N ILE A 215 9.59 -2.36 -10.62
CA ILE A 215 8.94 -2.40 -9.31
C ILE A 215 7.64 -3.19 -9.41
N GLY A 216 7.52 -4.22 -8.58
CA GLY A 216 6.29 -5.00 -8.42
C GLY A 216 5.79 -4.94 -6.99
N ARG A 217 4.49 -5.12 -6.79
CA ARG A 217 3.91 -5.30 -5.46
C ARG A 217 2.82 -6.37 -5.45
N ALA A 218 2.65 -7.06 -4.34
CA ALA A 218 1.54 -7.99 -4.11
C ALA A 218 1.19 -8.11 -2.62
N MET A 219 0.02 -8.69 -2.35
CA MET A 219 -0.43 -8.98 -1.00
C MET A 219 0.19 -10.29 -0.48
N ILE A 220 0.85 -10.24 0.68
CA ILE A 220 1.33 -11.39 1.44
C ILE A 220 0.94 -11.18 2.90
N ASP A 221 0.26 -12.14 3.53
CA ASP A 221 -0.15 -12.08 4.94
C ASP A 221 -0.81 -10.74 5.35
N SER A 222 -1.75 -10.26 4.54
CA SER A 222 -2.45 -8.96 4.73
C SER A 222 -1.55 -7.71 4.65
N LYS A 223 -0.34 -7.84 4.10
CA LYS A 223 0.59 -6.74 3.85
C LYS A 223 0.77 -6.54 2.36
N LEU A 224 0.79 -5.29 1.92
CA LEU A 224 1.11 -4.95 0.54
C LEU A 224 2.61 -4.69 0.46
N LEU A 225 3.36 -5.61 -0.16
CA LEU A 225 4.82 -5.57 -0.17
C LEU A 225 5.34 -5.23 -1.56
N THR A 226 6.36 -4.38 -1.62
CA THR A 226 7.04 -3.99 -2.85
C THR A 226 8.39 -4.70 -2.99
N GLY A 227 8.73 -5.09 -4.21
CA GLY A 227 9.98 -5.76 -4.56
C GLY A 227 10.35 -5.59 -6.03
N LYS A 228 11.07 -6.57 -6.57
CA LYS A 228 11.59 -6.53 -7.95
C LYS A 228 10.80 -7.42 -8.88
N VAL A 229 10.65 -7.01 -10.13
CA VAL A 229 10.17 -7.85 -11.22
C VAL A 229 11.35 -8.11 -12.15
N HIS A 230 11.59 -9.39 -12.45
CA HIS A 230 12.65 -9.81 -13.35
C HIS A 230 12.03 -10.44 -14.60
N VAL A 231 12.17 -9.77 -15.76
CA VAL A 231 11.47 -10.16 -17.00
C VAL A 231 11.93 -11.53 -17.50
N LEU A 232 13.25 -11.82 -17.47
CA LEU A 232 13.76 -13.13 -17.88
C LEU A 232 13.22 -14.29 -17.03
N TYR A 233 13.03 -14.06 -15.73
CA TYR A 233 12.49 -15.07 -14.80
C TYR A 233 10.97 -15.05 -14.71
N LYS A 234 10.32 -14.09 -15.38
CA LYS A 234 8.87 -14.04 -15.54
C LYS A 234 8.09 -13.93 -14.23
N THR A 235 8.68 -13.28 -13.22
CA THR A 235 8.09 -13.27 -11.88
C THR A 235 8.46 -12.01 -11.10
N CYS A 236 7.66 -11.74 -10.07
CA CYS A 236 7.94 -10.73 -9.07
C CYS A 236 8.46 -11.40 -7.79
N TYR A 237 9.48 -10.78 -7.20
CA TYR A 237 10.16 -11.22 -6.00
C TYR A 237 9.97 -10.19 -4.91
N LEU A 238 9.47 -10.61 -3.75
CA LEU A 238 9.13 -9.73 -2.63
C LEU A 238 9.95 -10.12 -1.39
N PRO A 239 10.59 -9.15 -0.69
CA PRO A 239 11.29 -9.42 0.56
C PRO A 239 10.28 -9.59 1.70
N TYR A 240 10.23 -10.78 2.29
CA TYR A 240 9.35 -11.08 3.41
C TYR A 240 9.88 -12.20 4.32
N ALA A 241 9.82 -11.97 5.63
CA ALA A 241 10.18 -12.96 6.66
C ALA A 241 11.57 -13.61 6.45
N GLY A 242 12.56 -12.81 6.05
CA GLY A 242 13.93 -13.26 5.80
C GLY A 242 14.14 -13.95 4.44
N LYS A 243 13.09 -14.08 3.62
CA LYS A 243 13.12 -14.77 2.32
C LYS A 243 12.78 -13.84 1.18
N GLU A 244 13.23 -14.23 0.00
CA GLU A 244 12.73 -13.72 -1.28
C GLU A 244 11.55 -14.60 -1.71
N ILE A 245 10.35 -14.02 -1.72
CA ILE A 245 9.10 -14.72 -2.06
C ILE A 245 8.74 -14.45 -3.52
N GLU A 246 8.52 -15.52 -4.30
CA GLU A 246 8.08 -15.43 -5.69
C GLU A 246 6.56 -15.29 -5.78
N VAL A 247 6.08 -14.35 -6.60
CA VAL A 247 4.67 -14.13 -6.88
C VAL A 247 4.41 -13.96 -8.38
N ASN A 248 3.46 -14.74 -8.90
CA ASN A 248 3.13 -14.76 -10.33
C ASN A 248 2.03 -13.77 -10.72
N SER A 249 1.24 -13.29 -9.76
CA SER A 249 0.21 -12.27 -9.94
C SER A 249 0.52 -11.10 -9.03
N TYR A 250 0.70 -9.92 -9.62
CA TYR A 250 1.21 -8.74 -8.94
C TYR A 250 0.79 -7.48 -9.70
N GLU A 251 1.00 -6.32 -9.10
CA GLU A 251 0.91 -5.04 -9.78
C GLU A 251 2.31 -4.55 -10.12
N VAL A 252 2.49 -3.98 -11.31
CA VAL A 252 3.75 -3.36 -11.75
C VAL A 252 3.58 -1.84 -11.81
N LEU A 253 4.62 -1.11 -11.38
CA LEU A 253 4.63 0.35 -11.45
C LEU A 253 4.90 0.80 -12.89
N VAL A 254 4.02 1.62 -13.45
CA VAL A 254 4.18 2.22 -14.77
C VAL A 254 4.24 3.74 -14.68
N SER A 255 4.99 4.36 -15.58
CA SER A 255 5.01 5.81 -15.76
C SER A 255 4.11 6.21 -16.94
N PRO A 256 3.16 7.16 -16.79
CA PRO A 256 2.30 7.61 -17.89
C PRO A 256 3.07 8.26 -19.05
N CYS A 257 4.25 8.80 -18.78
CA CYS A 257 5.09 9.48 -19.76
C CYS A 257 5.85 8.43 -20.59
N VAL A 258 5.23 7.95 -21.66
CA VAL A 258 5.94 7.17 -22.70
C VAL A 258 6.84 8.13 -23.49
N PRO A 259 8.15 7.88 -23.65
CA PRO A 259 8.92 8.57 -24.66
C PRO A 259 8.36 8.19 -26.04
N LEU A 260 7.80 9.15 -26.77
CA LEU A 260 7.51 9.01 -28.19
C LEU A 260 8.81 9.02 -29.02
N HIS A 261 9.71 8.04 -28.84
CA HIS A 261 10.87 7.81 -29.71
C HIS A 261 11.28 6.34 -29.56
N GLY A 262 11.32 5.45 -30.54
CA GLY A 262 11.06 5.52 -31.98
C GLY A 262 11.50 4.14 -32.51
N TYR A 263 10.58 3.37 -33.07
CA TYR A 263 10.93 2.22 -33.90
C TYR A 263 11.10 2.75 -35.33
N ILE A 264 12.35 2.86 -35.78
CA ILE A 264 12.75 2.74 -37.19
C ILE A 264 13.99 1.85 -37.20
#